data_AF-A0A3D9DJ12-F1
#
_entry.id   AF-A0A3D9DJ12-F1
#
_cell.length_a   1.000
_cell.length_b   1.000
_cell.length_c   1.000
_cell.angle_alpha   90.00
_cell.angle_beta   90.00
_cell.angle_gamma   90.00
#
_symmetry.space_group_name_H-M   'P 1'
#
loop_
_entity.id
_entity.type
_entity.pdbx_description
1 polymer ?
#
loop_
_entity_poly.entity_id
_entity_poly.type
_entity_poly.pdbx_seq_one_letter_code
_entity_poly.pdbx_strand_id
1 'polypeptide(L)'
;MNSFYKLKTVKVQKDTPDAVNVAVEVPEELKDKFRFKQGQYLNFRMMINGNEERRSYSICNAPSEKSNTLEVLVKLLEGGKVSGYFNEHLHMDELLEVMPPMGGFNTSYHPTNVKTYVGLAAGSGISPVLSNIKESLYQEPNSCAYLFYSNRSMNHVMKKGEIDKLVEHFNGRLKVIYLVSREKHEDPVFEGRISAEKLEQLFERYTDIDVKEATYFICGPAEMIKGISDYLKKDKKVPAIQVLFEYFTAPDDENSEEMSDEFKAIANIESMVTVIIDDDEYSFHLNSKKESILDKALKDNLPVPFACKGGVCCTCKAQVLEGEVFMEKNFALTEDEVARGYVLTCQCHPTTNVVMLNYDV
;
A
#
# COMPACT_ATOMS: atom_id res chain seq x y z
N MET A 1 -18.37 -0.05 8.46
CA MET A 1 -17.51 -1.26 8.55
C MET A 1 -16.18 -1.00 9.29
N ASN A 2 -16.18 -0.26 10.41
CA ASN A 2 -14.95 0.35 10.96
C ASN A 2 -14.46 -0.19 12.32
N SER A 3 -14.85 -1.40 12.68
CA SER A 3 -14.48 -1.99 13.98
C SER A 3 -13.04 -2.52 13.99
N PHE A 4 -12.35 -2.29 15.11
CA PHE A 4 -11.09 -2.96 15.42
C PHE A 4 -11.35 -4.31 16.09
N TYR A 5 -10.60 -5.32 15.68
CA TYR A 5 -10.62 -6.66 16.23
C TYR A 5 -9.28 -6.94 16.91
N LYS A 6 -9.31 -7.68 18.02
CA LYS A 6 -8.09 -8.09 18.71
C LYS A 6 -7.58 -9.40 18.11
N LEU A 7 -6.46 -9.33 17.41
CA LEU A 7 -5.78 -10.50 16.85
C LEU A 7 -4.50 -10.78 17.64
N LYS A 8 -4.22 -12.05 17.88
CA LYS A 8 -3.07 -12.48 18.68
C LYS A 8 -1.83 -12.59 17.82
N THR A 9 -0.69 -12.05 18.27
CA THR A 9 0.61 -12.28 17.62
C THR A 9 1.05 -13.71 17.84
N VAL A 10 1.33 -14.41 16.74
CA VAL A 10 1.82 -15.81 16.74
C VAL A 10 3.23 -15.93 16.15
N LYS A 11 3.77 -14.82 15.65
CA LYS A 11 5.16 -14.69 15.20
C LYS A 11 5.59 -13.25 15.40
N VAL A 12 6.75 -13.06 16.03
CA VAL A 12 7.48 -11.80 16.06
C VAL A 12 8.95 -12.14 15.91
N GLN A 13 9.47 -12.03 14.70
CA GLN A 13 10.80 -12.51 14.35
C GLN A 13 11.57 -11.44 13.60
N LYS A 14 12.79 -11.15 14.05
CA LYS A 14 13.70 -10.25 13.32
C LYS A 14 14.02 -10.85 11.95
N ASP A 15 13.75 -10.11 10.88
CA ASP A 15 13.92 -10.54 9.49
C ASP A 15 15.21 -9.97 8.88
N THR A 16 15.46 -8.68 9.12
CA THR A 16 16.71 -7.97 8.81
C THR A 16 17.13 -7.14 10.02
N PRO A 17 18.33 -6.53 10.07
CA PRO A 17 18.71 -5.65 11.17
C PRO A 17 17.70 -4.52 11.46
N ASP A 18 17.01 -4.04 10.41
CA ASP A 18 16.05 -2.95 10.46
C ASP A 18 14.60 -3.36 10.15
N ALA A 19 14.24 -4.65 10.22
CA ALA A 19 12.87 -5.09 10.03
C ALA A 19 12.49 -6.32 10.87
N VAL A 20 11.21 -6.38 11.23
CA VAL A 20 10.58 -7.51 11.91
C VAL A 20 9.45 -8.08 11.06
N ASN A 21 9.35 -9.41 11.00
CA ASN A 21 8.20 -10.12 10.47
C ASN A 21 7.25 -10.47 11.61
N VAL A 22 6.02 -10.01 11.49
CA VAL A 22 4.95 -10.22 12.49
C VAL A 22 3.81 -10.99 11.83
N ALA A 23 3.34 -12.05 12.48
CA ALA A 23 2.12 -12.74 12.08
C ALA A 23 1.05 -12.61 13.16
N VAL A 24 -0.16 -12.25 12.75
CA VAL A 24 -1.36 -12.29 13.60
C VAL A 24 -2.24 -13.46 13.20
N GLU A 25 -2.77 -14.18 14.19
CA GLU A 25 -3.73 -15.26 13.97
C GLU A 25 -5.13 -14.69 13.75
N VAL A 26 -5.83 -15.22 12.75
CA VAL A 26 -7.23 -14.94 12.47
C VAL A 26 -8.08 -16.08 13.05
N PRO A 27 -8.83 -15.86 14.14
CA PRO A 27 -9.76 -16.84 14.69
C PRO A 27 -10.81 -17.28 13.66
N GLU A 28 -11.32 -18.51 13.78
CA GLU A 28 -12.26 -19.08 12.81
C GLU A 28 -13.54 -18.23 12.69
N GLU A 29 -14.00 -17.63 13.79
CA GLU A 29 -15.16 -16.72 13.81
C GLU A 29 -14.94 -15.38 13.06
N LEU A 30 -13.69 -15.00 12.80
CA LEU A 30 -13.32 -13.78 12.08
C LEU A 30 -12.86 -14.06 10.64
N LYS A 31 -12.79 -15.33 10.22
CA LYS A 31 -12.24 -15.76 8.94
C LYS A 31 -12.90 -15.09 7.73
N ASP A 32 -14.23 -14.98 7.72
CA ASP A 32 -14.94 -14.31 6.62
C ASP A 32 -14.68 -12.81 6.58
N LYS A 33 -14.54 -12.16 7.75
CA LYS A 33 -14.25 -10.73 7.86
C LYS A 33 -12.82 -10.40 7.44
N PHE A 34 -11.88 -11.30 7.69
CA PHE A 34 -10.46 -11.12 7.36
C PHE A 34 -10.05 -11.81 6.06
N ARG A 35 -11.02 -12.25 5.25
CA ARG A 35 -10.73 -12.68 3.88
C ARG A 35 -10.17 -11.51 3.09
N PHE A 36 -9.04 -11.73 2.43
CA PHE A 36 -8.31 -10.68 1.72
C PHE A 36 -8.04 -11.07 0.27
N LYS A 37 -7.73 -10.05 -0.54
CA LYS A 37 -7.08 -10.18 -1.84
C LYS A 37 -5.59 -9.86 -1.69
N GLN A 38 -4.78 -10.44 -2.55
CA GLN A 38 -3.35 -10.17 -2.60
C GLN A 38 -3.06 -8.66 -2.69
N GLY A 39 -1.98 -8.20 -2.08
CA GLY A 39 -1.61 -6.78 -2.06
C GLY A 39 -2.45 -5.89 -1.15
N GLN A 40 -3.46 -6.41 -0.45
CA GLN A 40 -4.13 -5.68 0.63
C GLN A 40 -3.24 -5.54 1.88
N TYR A 41 -3.60 -4.59 2.75
CA TYR A 41 -2.91 -4.29 4.00
C TYR A 41 -3.86 -4.37 5.21
N LEU A 42 -3.26 -4.43 6.39
CA LEU A 42 -3.95 -4.34 7.69
C LEU A 42 -3.68 -2.98 8.32
N ASN A 43 -4.71 -2.38 8.94
CA ASN A 43 -4.56 -1.18 9.77
C ASN A 43 -4.44 -1.60 11.23
N PHE A 44 -3.33 -1.24 11.88
CA PHE A 44 -3.08 -1.47 13.29
C PHE A 44 -3.34 -0.20 14.08
N ARG A 45 -4.00 -0.33 15.23
CA ARG A 45 -4.17 0.74 16.23
C ARG A 45 -3.44 0.36 17.51
N MET A 46 -2.73 1.33 18.09
CA MET A 46 -1.97 1.16 19.32
C MET A 46 -2.02 2.41 20.18
N MET A 47 -1.93 2.23 21.50
CA MET A 47 -1.70 3.34 22.43
C MET A 47 -0.21 3.43 22.74
N ILE A 48 0.47 4.46 22.26
CA ILE A 48 1.90 4.70 22.51
C ILE A 48 2.05 6.02 23.23
N ASN A 49 2.60 5.99 24.46
CA ASN A 49 2.79 7.16 25.31
C ASN A 49 1.50 7.97 25.51
N GLY A 50 0.36 7.28 25.70
CA GLY A 50 -0.95 7.91 25.89
C GLY A 50 -1.62 8.44 24.62
N ASN A 51 -0.99 8.34 23.45
CA ASN A 51 -1.57 8.76 22.18
C ASN A 51 -2.01 7.56 21.34
N GLU A 52 -3.15 7.68 20.67
CA GLU A 52 -3.58 6.70 19.67
C GLU A 52 -2.74 6.87 18.41
N GLU A 53 -2.02 5.81 18.03
CA GLU A 53 -1.24 5.73 16.81
C GLU A 53 -1.84 4.66 15.89
N ARG A 54 -1.98 4.99 14.60
CA ARG A 54 -2.45 4.06 13.58
C ARG A 54 -1.45 3.94 12.45
N ARG A 55 -1.16 2.71 11.99
CA ARG A 55 -0.32 2.47 10.80
C ARG A 55 -0.83 1.28 9.99
N SER A 56 -0.61 1.36 8.68
CA SER A 56 -0.98 0.34 7.72
C SER A 56 0.25 -0.49 7.34
N TYR A 57 0.13 -1.82 7.29
CA TYR A 57 1.19 -2.71 6.82
C TYR A 57 0.62 -3.75 5.86
N SER A 58 1.20 -3.86 4.65
CA SER A 58 0.72 -4.78 3.62
C SER A 58 0.94 -6.25 4.00
N ILE A 59 -0.08 -7.07 3.69
CA ILE A 59 -0.08 -8.50 3.93
C ILE A 59 0.90 -9.16 2.96
N CYS A 60 1.85 -9.93 3.48
CA CYS A 60 2.85 -10.64 2.68
C CYS A 60 2.30 -11.96 2.11
N ASN A 61 1.23 -12.50 2.69
CA ASN A 61 0.61 -13.75 2.27
C ASN A 61 -0.02 -13.64 0.90
N ALA A 62 -0.13 -14.76 0.21
CA ALA A 62 -1.08 -14.93 -0.89
C ALA A 62 -2.35 -15.60 -0.37
N PRO A 63 -3.56 -15.17 -0.77
CA PRO A 63 -4.80 -15.84 -0.41
C PRO A 63 -4.78 -17.36 -0.66
N SER A 64 -4.12 -17.80 -1.74
CA SER A 64 -3.97 -19.21 -2.11
C SER A 64 -3.18 -20.06 -1.13
N GLU A 65 -2.39 -19.46 -0.23
CA GLU A 65 -1.69 -20.17 0.84
C GLU A 65 -2.65 -20.71 1.90
N LYS A 66 -3.89 -20.21 1.96
CA LYS A 66 -4.94 -20.62 2.91
C LYS A 66 -4.47 -20.63 4.36
N SER A 67 -3.56 -19.71 4.69
CA SER A 67 -3.06 -19.53 6.05
C SER A 67 -4.17 -19.02 6.96
N ASN A 68 -4.19 -19.48 8.21
CA ASN A 68 -4.98 -18.86 9.28
C ASN A 68 -4.25 -17.67 9.93
N THR A 69 -3.08 -17.30 9.42
CA THR A 69 -2.30 -16.15 9.88
C THR A 69 -2.09 -15.14 8.76
N LEU A 70 -2.04 -13.87 9.14
CA LEU A 70 -1.68 -12.75 8.27
C LEU A 70 -0.32 -12.20 8.72
N GLU A 71 0.67 -12.28 7.84
CA GLU A 71 2.04 -11.81 8.03
C GLU A 71 2.21 -10.41 7.44
N VAL A 72 2.87 -9.53 8.21
CA VAL A 72 3.29 -8.19 7.78
C VAL A 72 4.77 -7.99 8.08
N LEU A 73 5.44 -7.20 7.23
CA LEU A 73 6.81 -6.76 7.47
C LEU A 73 6.83 -5.31 7.95
N VAL A 74 7.47 -5.08 9.09
CA VAL A 74 7.58 -3.76 9.68
C VAL A 74 9.04 -3.34 9.72
N LYS A 75 9.40 -2.49 8.76
CA LYS A 75 10.70 -1.83 8.73
C LYS A 75 10.76 -0.71 9.78
N LEU A 76 11.84 -0.66 10.54
CA LEU A 76 12.14 0.41 11.48
C LEU A 76 12.37 1.72 10.71
N LEU A 77 11.51 2.70 10.96
CA LEU A 77 11.70 4.08 10.51
C LEU A 77 12.29 4.90 11.64
N GLU A 78 13.26 5.75 11.31
CA GLU A 78 13.85 6.69 12.26
C GLU A 78 12.77 7.61 12.83
N GLY A 79 12.67 7.71 14.16
CA GLY A 79 11.60 8.44 14.85
C GLY A 79 10.18 7.85 14.70
N GLY A 80 10.03 6.73 14.01
CA GLY A 80 8.72 6.10 13.78
C GLY A 80 8.21 5.37 15.01
N LYS A 81 7.12 5.88 15.62
CA LYS A 81 6.54 5.34 16.87
C LYS A 81 6.11 3.87 16.76
N VAL A 82 5.21 3.56 15.82
CA VAL A 82 4.68 2.18 15.66
C VAL A 82 5.75 1.23 15.11
N SER A 83 6.56 1.67 14.14
CA SER A 83 7.64 0.85 13.60
C SER A 83 8.71 0.54 14.67
N GLY A 84 9.00 1.51 15.54
CA GLY A 84 9.88 1.33 16.70
C GLY A 84 9.30 0.33 17.69
N TYR A 85 8.03 0.49 18.07
CA TYR A 85 7.34 -0.45 18.95
C TYR A 85 7.40 -1.88 18.41
N PHE A 86 7.02 -2.10 17.14
CA PHE A 86 7.06 -3.42 16.51
C PHE A 86 8.46 -4.04 16.51
N ASN A 87 9.51 -3.24 16.26
CA ASN A 87 10.88 -3.75 16.16
C ASN A 87 11.58 -3.97 17.51
N GLU A 88 11.16 -3.28 18.56
CA GLU A 88 11.91 -3.18 19.82
C GLU A 88 11.13 -3.69 21.03
N HIS A 89 9.80 -3.66 21.00
CA HIS A 89 8.94 -3.88 22.17
C HIS A 89 7.84 -4.92 21.97
N LEU A 90 7.46 -5.23 20.73
CA LEU A 90 6.41 -6.22 20.46
C LEU A 90 6.92 -7.64 20.76
N HIS A 91 6.11 -8.43 21.44
CA HIS A 91 6.37 -9.83 21.74
C HIS A 91 5.28 -10.74 21.17
N MET A 92 5.57 -12.06 21.15
CA MET A 92 4.56 -13.07 20.84
C MET A 92 3.47 -13.10 21.92
N ASP A 93 2.31 -13.61 21.55
CA ASP A 93 1.10 -13.72 22.37
C ASP A 93 0.43 -12.40 22.78
N GLU A 94 0.90 -11.27 22.25
CA GLU A 94 0.25 -9.97 22.44
C GLU A 94 -1.00 -9.81 21.58
N LEU A 95 -1.98 -9.05 22.07
CA LEU A 95 -3.20 -8.73 21.33
C LEU A 95 -3.04 -7.38 20.63
N LEU A 96 -3.05 -7.39 19.31
CA LEU A 96 -3.04 -6.19 18.47
C LEU A 96 -4.45 -5.85 18.02
N GLU A 97 -4.79 -4.56 18.02
CA GLU A 97 -6.05 -4.08 17.45
C GLU A 97 -5.88 -3.84 15.95
N VAL A 98 -6.66 -4.57 15.14
CA VAL A 98 -6.51 -4.63 13.69
C VAL A 98 -7.87 -4.46 13.01
N MET A 99 -7.93 -3.65 11.96
CA MET A 99 -9.10 -3.59 11.07
C MET A 99 -9.07 -4.74 10.03
N PRO A 100 -10.22 -5.12 9.46
CA PRO A 100 -10.26 -5.99 8.29
C PRO A 100 -9.34 -5.50 7.15
N PRO A 101 -8.87 -6.41 6.28
CA PRO A 101 -8.00 -6.08 5.16
C PRO A 101 -8.58 -5.04 4.22
N MET A 102 -7.76 -4.07 3.81
CA MET A 102 -8.13 -2.98 2.91
C MET A 102 -7.06 -2.78 1.82
N GLY A 103 -7.37 -2.00 0.79
CA GLY A 103 -6.43 -1.64 -0.28
C GLY A 103 -6.78 -2.20 -1.65
N GLY A 104 -6.25 -1.54 -2.68
CA GLY A 104 -6.59 -1.75 -4.10
C GLY A 104 -5.44 -2.24 -4.97
N PHE A 105 -4.27 -2.53 -4.40
CA PHE A 105 -3.08 -2.96 -5.13
C PHE A 105 -3.16 -4.45 -5.52
N ASN A 106 -4.15 -4.78 -6.36
CA ASN A 106 -4.47 -6.15 -6.77
C ASN A 106 -4.97 -6.20 -8.21
N THR A 107 -4.97 -7.41 -8.77
CA THR A 107 -5.53 -7.69 -10.10
C THR A 107 -6.31 -9.02 -10.07
N SER A 108 -7.02 -9.31 -11.14
CA SER A 108 -7.75 -10.58 -11.28
C SER A 108 -6.87 -11.64 -11.94
N TYR A 109 -6.91 -12.85 -11.39
CA TYR A 109 -6.22 -14.02 -11.94
C TYR A 109 -7.22 -15.02 -12.50
N HIS A 110 -6.80 -15.78 -13.51
CA HIS A 110 -7.61 -16.86 -14.07
C HIS A 110 -6.73 -18.04 -14.50
N PRO A 111 -7.11 -19.30 -14.24
CA PRO A 111 -6.27 -20.47 -14.54
C PRO A 111 -5.87 -20.64 -16.02
N THR A 112 -6.60 -20.03 -16.95
CA THR A 112 -6.32 -20.08 -18.39
C THR A 112 -5.41 -18.96 -18.88
N ASN A 113 -5.07 -18.00 -18.02
CA ASN A 113 -4.15 -16.93 -18.38
C ASN A 113 -2.76 -17.50 -18.65
N VAL A 114 -2.06 -16.86 -19.58
CA VAL A 114 -0.66 -17.09 -19.91
C VAL A 114 -0.02 -15.72 -19.91
N LYS A 115 0.53 -15.31 -18.76
CA LYS A 115 1.02 -13.95 -18.53
C LYS A 115 2.42 -13.96 -17.94
N THR A 116 3.11 -12.82 -18.13
CA THR A 116 4.34 -12.50 -17.42
C THR A 116 4.04 -11.42 -16.38
N TYR A 117 4.32 -11.73 -15.11
CA TYR A 117 4.21 -10.76 -14.02
C TYR A 117 5.59 -10.22 -13.64
N VAL A 118 5.70 -8.92 -13.42
CA VAL A 118 6.96 -8.27 -13.06
C VAL A 118 6.79 -7.47 -11.77
N GLY A 119 7.36 -7.98 -10.69
CA GLY A 119 7.47 -7.30 -9.41
C GLY A 119 8.68 -6.37 -9.38
N LEU A 120 8.47 -5.12 -9.01
CA LEU A 120 9.47 -4.06 -8.91
C LEU A 120 9.41 -3.51 -7.49
N ALA A 121 10.22 -4.10 -6.61
CA ALA A 121 10.17 -3.81 -5.18
C ALA A 121 11.44 -3.11 -4.70
N ALA A 122 11.31 -2.24 -3.70
CA ALA A 122 12.45 -1.74 -2.94
C ALA A 122 12.20 -1.74 -1.43
N GLY A 123 13.15 -2.33 -0.68
CA GLY A 123 13.04 -2.47 0.78
C GLY A 123 11.71 -3.12 1.22
N SER A 124 10.95 -2.45 2.09
CA SER A 124 9.68 -2.97 2.64
C SER A 124 8.54 -3.04 1.62
N GLY A 125 8.68 -2.40 0.46
CA GLY A 125 7.73 -2.51 -0.65
C GLY A 125 7.62 -3.93 -1.23
N ILE A 126 8.47 -4.86 -0.79
CA ILE A 126 8.35 -6.28 -1.12
C ILE A 126 7.03 -6.90 -0.65
N SER A 127 6.46 -6.43 0.46
CA SER A 127 5.29 -7.07 1.09
C SER A 127 4.09 -7.22 0.15
N PRO A 128 3.54 -6.14 -0.42
CA PRO A 128 2.39 -6.24 -1.33
C PRO A 128 2.77 -6.83 -2.70
N VAL A 129 4.01 -6.63 -3.15
CA VAL A 129 4.52 -7.17 -4.42
C VAL A 129 4.64 -8.69 -4.34
N LEU A 130 5.21 -9.22 -3.27
CA LEU A 130 5.37 -10.65 -3.02
C LEU A 130 4.01 -11.33 -2.89
N SER A 131 3.04 -10.70 -2.22
CA SER A 131 1.66 -11.18 -2.15
C SER A 131 1.06 -11.37 -3.55
N ASN A 132 1.19 -10.36 -4.44
CA ASN A 132 0.72 -10.46 -5.82
C ASN A 132 1.45 -11.53 -6.65
N ILE A 133 2.78 -11.61 -6.53
CA ILE A 133 3.58 -12.60 -7.27
C ILE A 133 3.25 -14.02 -6.84
N LYS A 134 3.10 -14.27 -5.53
CA LYS A 134 2.69 -15.59 -5.03
C LYS A 134 1.31 -15.96 -5.55
N GLU A 135 0.34 -15.06 -5.45
CA GLU A 135 -1.03 -15.35 -5.87
C GLU A 135 -1.13 -15.61 -7.38
N SER A 136 -0.41 -14.84 -8.21
CA SER A 136 -0.39 -15.09 -9.65
C SER A 136 0.17 -16.47 -9.99
N LEU A 137 1.25 -16.88 -9.34
CA LEU A 137 1.86 -18.20 -9.56
C LEU A 137 0.96 -19.34 -9.05
N TYR A 138 0.26 -19.18 -7.93
CA TYR A 138 -0.67 -20.21 -7.44
C TYR A 138 -1.92 -20.34 -8.32
N GLN A 139 -2.47 -19.24 -8.80
CA GLN A 139 -3.74 -19.22 -9.55
C GLN A 139 -3.56 -19.48 -11.05
N GLU A 140 -2.41 -19.14 -11.63
CA GLU A 140 -2.17 -19.22 -13.06
C GLU A 140 -1.04 -20.21 -13.39
N PRO A 141 -1.36 -21.49 -13.65
CA PRO A 141 -0.38 -22.55 -13.86
C PRO A 141 0.55 -22.29 -15.06
N ASN A 142 0.09 -21.56 -16.08
CA ASN A 142 0.82 -21.28 -17.32
C ASN A 142 1.53 -19.92 -17.33
N SER A 143 1.42 -19.12 -16.26
CA SER A 143 2.06 -17.82 -16.14
C SER A 143 3.42 -17.93 -15.45
N CYS A 144 4.28 -16.93 -15.66
CA CYS A 144 5.57 -16.79 -14.99
C CYS A 144 5.73 -15.41 -14.35
N ALA A 145 6.74 -15.26 -13.51
CA ALA A 145 7.00 -14.08 -12.72
C ALA A 145 8.49 -13.74 -12.62
N TYR A 146 8.78 -12.45 -12.68
CA TYR A 146 10.07 -11.85 -12.41
C TYR A 146 9.95 -10.92 -11.22
N LEU A 147 10.90 -10.98 -10.30
CA LEU A 147 10.99 -10.04 -9.20
C LEU A 147 12.35 -9.34 -9.26
N PHE A 148 12.36 -8.06 -9.59
CA PHE A 148 13.52 -7.20 -9.44
C PHE A 148 13.42 -6.49 -8.08
N TYR A 149 14.28 -6.89 -7.16
CA TYR A 149 14.20 -6.45 -5.77
C TYR A 149 15.44 -5.64 -5.37
N SER A 150 15.25 -4.32 -5.27
CA SER A 150 16.31 -3.37 -4.93
C SER A 150 16.46 -3.21 -3.41
N ASN A 151 17.68 -3.39 -2.93
CA ASN A 151 18.02 -3.40 -1.51
C ASN A 151 19.29 -2.56 -1.26
N ARG A 152 19.52 -2.18 0.00
CA ARG A 152 20.76 -1.48 0.36
C ARG A 152 21.97 -2.43 0.23
N SER A 153 21.79 -3.65 0.70
CA SER A 153 22.80 -4.71 0.75
C SER A 153 22.10 -6.06 0.92
N MET A 154 22.81 -7.17 0.73
CA MET A 154 22.24 -8.51 0.81
C MET A 154 21.69 -8.86 2.20
N ASN A 155 22.29 -8.34 3.27
CA ASN A 155 21.80 -8.51 4.64
C ASN A 155 20.55 -7.67 4.99
N HIS A 156 20.08 -6.83 4.07
CA HIS A 156 18.84 -6.06 4.21
C HIS A 156 17.73 -6.53 3.26
N VAL A 157 17.95 -7.66 2.57
CA VAL A 157 16.92 -8.28 1.72
C VAL A 157 15.89 -8.94 2.63
N MET A 158 14.72 -8.33 2.75
CA MET A 158 13.65 -8.88 3.60
C MET A 158 13.07 -10.15 2.99
N LYS A 159 12.67 -11.11 3.83
CA LYS A 159 12.11 -12.42 3.44
C LYS A 159 13.00 -13.23 2.50
N LYS A 160 14.30 -12.93 2.39
CA LYS A 160 15.20 -13.58 1.43
C LYS A 160 15.10 -15.11 1.43
N GLY A 161 15.19 -15.73 2.62
CA GLY A 161 15.12 -17.18 2.74
C GLY A 161 13.77 -17.78 2.35
N GLU A 162 12.68 -17.03 2.43
CA GLU A 162 11.37 -17.47 1.93
C GLU A 162 11.26 -17.27 0.42
N ILE A 163 11.74 -16.15 -0.10
CA ILE A 163 11.77 -15.86 -1.54
C ILE A 163 12.60 -16.91 -2.27
N ASP A 164 13.77 -17.29 -1.74
CA ASP A 164 14.62 -18.33 -2.34
C ASP A 164 13.91 -19.70 -2.37
N LYS A 165 13.17 -20.05 -1.31
CA LYS A 165 12.33 -21.27 -1.30
C LYS A 165 11.18 -21.20 -2.30
N LEU A 166 10.61 -20.02 -2.55
CA LEU A 166 9.57 -19.85 -3.58
C LEU A 166 10.14 -20.03 -4.98
N VAL A 167 11.38 -19.59 -5.23
CA VAL A 167 12.08 -19.83 -6.51
C VAL A 167 12.24 -21.33 -6.75
N GLU A 168 12.64 -22.09 -5.73
CA GLU A 168 12.73 -23.55 -5.79
C GLU A 168 11.35 -24.19 -6.02
N HIS A 169 10.34 -23.74 -5.26
CA HIS A 169 8.98 -24.28 -5.32
C HIS A 169 8.31 -24.12 -6.70
N PHE A 170 8.43 -22.93 -7.29
CA PHE A 170 7.82 -22.63 -8.59
C PHE A 170 8.71 -22.96 -9.78
N ASN A 171 9.87 -23.58 -9.53
CA ASN A 171 10.82 -24.18 -10.47
C ASN A 171 10.73 -23.64 -11.92
N GLY A 172 11.46 -22.56 -12.19
CA GLY A 172 11.55 -21.96 -13.52
C GLY A 172 10.43 -20.97 -13.86
N ARG A 173 9.31 -20.96 -13.14
CA ARG A 173 8.26 -19.94 -13.32
C ARG A 173 8.47 -18.68 -12.48
N LEU A 174 9.30 -18.72 -11.44
CA LEU A 174 9.69 -17.54 -10.67
C LEU A 174 11.20 -17.30 -10.84
N LYS A 175 11.55 -16.11 -11.32
CA LYS A 175 12.94 -15.62 -11.36
C LYS A 175 13.08 -14.39 -10.46
N VAL A 176 14.05 -14.42 -9.56
CA VAL A 176 14.31 -13.32 -8.62
C VAL A 176 15.69 -12.74 -8.87
N ILE A 177 15.74 -11.43 -9.01
CA ILE A 177 16.94 -10.65 -9.26
C ILE A 177 17.09 -9.67 -8.11
N TYR A 178 18.08 -9.91 -7.26
CA TYR A 178 18.43 -8.98 -6.18
C TYR A 178 19.38 -7.90 -6.70
N LEU A 179 19.04 -6.64 -6.48
CA LEU A 179 19.91 -5.50 -6.75
C LEU A 179 20.36 -4.87 -5.43
N VAL A 180 21.63 -4.44 -5.36
CA VAL A 180 22.22 -3.86 -4.15
C VAL A 180 22.82 -2.48 -4.44
N SER A 181 22.45 -1.48 -3.63
CA SER A 181 22.85 -0.10 -3.86
C SER A 181 24.10 0.35 -3.08
N ARG A 182 24.54 -0.42 -2.08
CA ARG A 182 25.69 -0.10 -1.20
C ARG A 182 26.72 -1.22 -1.10
N GLU A 183 26.61 -2.23 -1.95
CA GLU A 183 27.56 -3.33 -2.05
C GLU A 183 28.02 -3.48 -3.49
N LYS A 184 29.25 -4.00 -3.66
CA LYS A 184 29.77 -4.36 -4.97
C LYS A 184 29.22 -5.71 -5.40
N HIS A 185 28.90 -5.82 -6.69
CA HIS A 185 28.42 -7.04 -7.31
C HIS A 185 29.35 -7.41 -8.46
N GLU A 186 29.58 -8.71 -8.70
CA GLU A 186 30.45 -9.17 -9.78
C GLU A 186 29.99 -8.66 -11.15
N ASP A 187 28.67 -8.58 -11.30
CA ASP A 187 28.00 -8.00 -12.45
C ASP A 187 27.44 -6.60 -12.12
N PRO A 188 27.99 -5.52 -12.71
CA PRO A 188 27.58 -4.14 -12.42
C PRO A 188 26.12 -3.84 -12.74
N VAL A 189 25.45 -4.65 -13.56
CA VAL A 189 24.01 -4.44 -13.82
C VAL A 189 23.21 -4.60 -12.53
N PHE A 190 23.64 -5.41 -11.57
CA PHE A 190 22.93 -5.60 -10.31
C PHE A 190 23.35 -4.63 -9.20
N GLU A 191 24.28 -3.70 -9.49
CA GLU A 191 24.62 -2.59 -8.60
C GLU A 191 23.65 -1.40 -8.78
N GLY A 192 23.45 -0.66 -7.68
CA GLY A 192 22.70 0.59 -7.65
C GLY A 192 21.21 0.42 -7.34
N ARG A 193 20.49 1.53 -7.42
CA ARG A 193 19.03 1.52 -7.30
C ARG A 193 18.40 1.18 -8.65
N ILE A 194 17.23 0.55 -8.60
CA ILE A 194 16.42 0.36 -9.79
C ILE A 194 15.91 1.73 -10.31
N SER A 195 16.03 1.92 -11.61
CA SER A 195 15.70 3.15 -12.35
C SER A 195 15.23 2.77 -13.76
N ALA A 196 14.74 3.74 -14.53
CA ALA A 196 14.38 3.52 -15.93
C ALA A 196 15.55 2.97 -16.77
N GLU A 197 16.72 3.61 -16.67
CA GLU A 197 17.96 3.17 -17.35
C GLU A 197 18.36 1.74 -16.94
N LYS A 198 18.27 1.45 -15.64
CA LYS A 198 18.58 0.12 -15.11
C LYS A 198 17.60 -0.94 -15.63
N LEU A 199 16.32 -0.60 -15.72
CA LEU A 199 15.30 -1.49 -16.29
C LEU A 199 15.51 -1.76 -17.76
N GLU A 200 15.95 -0.78 -18.54
CA GLU A 200 16.34 -1.00 -19.94
C GLU A 200 17.39 -2.11 -20.06
N GLN A 201 18.49 -2.00 -19.29
CA GLN A 201 19.56 -2.99 -19.26
C GLN A 201 19.08 -4.38 -18.80
N LEU A 202 18.15 -4.41 -17.83
CA LEU A 202 17.58 -5.66 -17.34
C LEU A 202 16.66 -6.31 -18.39
N PHE A 203 15.84 -5.55 -19.10
CA PHE A 203 14.98 -6.08 -20.16
C PHE A 203 15.77 -6.55 -21.38
N GLU A 204 16.90 -5.91 -21.69
CA GLU A 204 17.84 -6.42 -22.71
C GLU A 204 18.46 -7.77 -22.32
N ARG A 205 18.59 -8.05 -21.02
CA ARG A 205 19.14 -9.33 -20.51
C ARG A 205 18.08 -10.41 -20.37
N TYR A 206 16.90 -10.06 -19.87
CA TYR A 206 15.77 -10.95 -19.64
C TYR A 206 14.76 -10.81 -20.78
N THR A 207 15.20 -11.21 -21.98
CA THR A 207 14.47 -11.04 -23.24
C THR A 207 13.20 -11.87 -23.36
N ASP A 208 12.98 -12.79 -22.42
CA ASP A 208 11.74 -13.56 -22.27
C ASP A 208 10.62 -12.77 -21.60
N ILE A 209 10.90 -11.56 -21.10
CA ILE A 209 9.88 -10.60 -20.69
C ILE A 209 9.41 -9.83 -21.94
N ASP A 210 8.21 -10.17 -22.43
CA ASP A 210 7.50 -9.24 -23.32
C ASP A 210 7.02 -8.04 -22.50
N VAL A 211 7.79 -6.95 -22.58
CA VAL A 211 7.59 -5.74 -21.78
C VAL A 211 6.20 -5.14 -21.98
N LYS A 212 5.60 -5.25 -23.17
CA LYS A 212 4.30 -4.63 -23.46
C LYS A 212 3.12 -5.44 -22.94
N GLU A 213 3.27 -6.76 -22.89
CA GLU A 213 2.22 -7.70 -22.46
C GLU A 213 2.35 -8.09 -20.97
N ALA A 214 3.45 -7.69 -20.31
CA ALA A 214 3.65 -7.95 -18.90
C ALA A 214 2.76 -7.10 -18.00
N THR A 215 2.37 -7.65 -16.84
CA THR A 215 1.71 -6.92 -15.76
C THR A 215 2.72 -6.59 -14.65
N TYR A 216 2.78 -5.32 -14.26
CA TYR A 216 3.77 -4.76 -13.34
C TYR A 216 3.15 -4.43 -11.98
N PHE A 217 3.86 -4.82 -10.92
CA PHE A 217 3.55 -4.47 -9.52
C PHE A 217 4.72 -3.69 -8.94
N ILE A 218 4.52 -2.40 -8.65
CA ILE A 218 5.60 -1.49 -8.24
C ILE A 218 5.36 -0.98 -6.82
N CYS A 219 6.31 -1.18 -5.91
CA CYS A 219 6.22 -0.62 -4.56
C CYS A 219 7.61 -0.32 -3.98
N GLY A 220 7.80 0.89 -3.48
CA GLY A 220 9.10 1.38 -3.03
C GLY A 220 9.09 2.89 -2.79
N PRO A 221 10.27 3.55 -2.79
CA PRO A 221 10.36 5.00 -2.72
C PRO A 221 9.58 5.70 -3.83
N ALA A 222 9.03 6.88 -3.53
CA ALA A 222 8.15 7.60 -4.45
C ALA A 222 8.80 7.92 -5.81
N GLU A 223 10.07 8.35 -5.79
CA GLU A 223 10.85 8.62 -7.00
C GLU A 223 11.01 7.38 -7.89
N MET A 224 11.23 6.22 -7.27
CA MET A 224 11.32 4.94 -7.99
C MET A 224 9.99 4.61 -8.67
N ILE A 225 8.88 4.70 -7.93
CA ILE A 225 7.54 4.42 -8.46
C ILE A 225 7.24 5.34 -9.64
N LYS A 226 7.45 6.65 -9.48
CA LYS A 226 7.20 7.66 -10.52
C LYS A 226 8.08 7.42 -11.74
N GLY A 227 9.39 7.32 -11.55
CA GLY A 227 10.34 7.18 -12.64
C GLY A 227 10.13 5.89 -13.46
N ILE A 228 9.85 4.77 -12.80
CA ILE A 228 9.59 3.50 -13.49
C ILE A 228 8.22 3.50 -14.16
N SER A 229 7.18 3.97 -13.47
CA SER A 229 5.83 3.99 -14.04
C SER A 229 5.77 4.89 -15.29
N ASP A 230 6.44 6.05 -15.24
CA ASP A 230 6.55 6.94 -16.39
C ASP A 230 7.29 6.28 -17.53
N TYR A 231 8.43 5.64 -17.27
CA TYR A 231 9.20 4.92 -18.29
C TYR A 231 8.39 3.80 -18.95
N LEU A 232 7.70 2.96 -18.16
CA LEU A 232 6.87 1.88 -18.69
C LEU A 232 5.74 2.43 -19.59
N LYS A 233 5.06 3.50 -19.15
CA LYS A 233 3.93 4.10 -19.90
C LYS A 233 4.39 4.90 -21.12
N LYS A 234 5.42 5.74 -20.98
CA LYS A 234 5.83 6.74 -21.99
C LYS A 234 6.81 6.14 -23.01
N ASP A 235 7.81 5.39 -22.55
CA ASP A 235 8.87 4.87 -23.41
C ASP A 235 8.54 3.47 -23.92
N LYS A 236 8.07 2.58 -23.04
CA LYS A 236 7.70 1.21 -23.41
C LYS A 236 6.27 1.04 -23.90
N LYS A 237 5.43 2.07 -23.74
CA LYS A 237 4.02 2.09 -24.16
C LYS A 237 3.20 0.97 -23.52
N VAL A 238 3.52 0.59 -22.29
CA VAL A 238 2.73 -0.37 -21.52
C VAL A 238 1.37 0.25 -21.17
N PRO A 239 0.25 -0.42 -21.50
CA PRO A 239 -1.08 -0.01 -21.07
C PRO A 239 -1.17 0.30 -19.58
N ALA A 240 -1.83 1.40 -19.21
CA ALA A 240 -1.90 1.86 -17.82
C ALA A 240 -2.51 0.81 -16.86
N ILE A 241 -3.48 0.03 -17.34
CA ILE A 241 -4.12 -1.05 -16.57
C ILE A 241 -3.16 -2.19 -16.18
N GLN A 242 -2.01 -2.30 -16.85
CA GLN A 242 -0.98 -3.29 -16.55
C GLN A 242 0.11 -2.74 -15.62
N VAL A 243 0.07 -1.45 -15.25
CA VAL A 243 1.07 -0.83 -14.37
C VAL A 243 0.40 -0.43 -13.07
N LEU A 244 0.46 -1.33 -12.08
CA LEU A 244 -0.06 -1.10 -10.74
C LEU A 244 1.08 -0.64 -9.83
N PHE A 245 0.78 0.30 -8.93
CA PHE A 245 1.72 0.75 -7.90
C PHE A 245 1.03 1.08 -6.57
N GLU A 246 1.79 1.04 -5.48
CA GLU A 246 1.34 1.44 -4.13
C GLU A 246 2.41 2.30 -3.45
N TYR A 247 2.00 3.41 -2.84
CA TYR A 247 2.84 4.30 -2.05
C TYR A 247 2.68 4.01 -0.55
N PHE A 248 3.79 3.84 0.18
CA PHE A 248 3.77 3.69 1.65
C PHE A 248 3.83 5.04 2.38
N THR A 249 4.45 6.03 1.75
CA THR A 249 4.54 7.41 2.22
C THR A 249 4.08 8.30 1.09
N ALA A 250 3.40 9.39 1.42
CA ALA A 250 3.12 10.43 0.44
C ALA A 250 4.45 10.87 -0.19
N PRO A 251 4.53 10.99 -1.52
CA PRO A 251 5.66 11.65 -2.16
C PRO A 251 5.88 13.03 -1.54
N ASP A 252 7.13 13.34 -1.16
CA ASP A 252 7.51 14.70 -0.80
C ASP A 252 7.41 15.54 -2.08
N ASP A 253 6.49 16.50 -2.11
CA ASP A 253 6.60 17.61 -3.07
C ASP A 253 7.65 18.56 -2.51
N GLU A 254 8.70 18.86 -3.26
CA GLU A 254 9.72 19.85 -2.87
C GLU A 254 9.12 21.28 -2.64
N ASN A 255 7.81 21.45 -2.86
CA ASN A 255 7.01 22.66 -2.59
C ASN A 255 5.97 22.49 -1.45
N SER A 256 6.04 21.43 -0.62
CA SER A 256 4.97 21.05 0.31
C SER A 256 4.66 22.02 1.46
N GLU A 257 5.45 23.08 1.66
CA GLU A 257 5.17 24.11 2.66
C GLU A 257 4.12 25.13 2.18
N GLU A 258 3.93 25.25 0.86
CA GLU A 258 2.88 26.09 0.29
C GLU A 258 1.66 25.28 -0.15
N MET A 259 0.48 25.72 0.29
CA MET A 259 -0.81 25.29 -0.27
C MET A 259 -0.76 25.39 -1.80
N SER A 260 -1.21 24.35 -2.52
CA SER A 260 -1.22 24.35 -3.98
C SER A 260 -2.03 25.55 -4.52
N ASP A 261 -1.66 26.07 -5.69
CA ASP A 261 -2.39 27.18 -6.30
C ASP A 261 -3.87 26.84 -6.54
N GLU A 262 -4.14 25.57 -6.83
CA GLU A 262 -5.50 25.01 -6.94
C GLU A 262 -6.24 25.10 -5.61
N PHE A 263 -5.61 24.72 -4.49
CA PHE A 263 -6.22 24.87 -3.17
C PHE A 263 -6.41 26.34 -2.80
N LYS A 264 -5.45 27.22 -3.14
CA LYS A 264 -5.59 28.68 -2.97
C LYS A 264 -6.78 29.22 -3.78
N ALA A 265 -7.06 28.66 -4.96
CA ALA A 265 -8.14 29.08 -5.87
C ALA A 265 -9.56 28.67 -5.45
N ILE A 266 -9.75 27.66 -4.58
CA ILE A 266 -11.11 27.30 -4.12
C ILE A 266 -11.76 28.47 -3.36
N ALA A 267 -13.09 28.58 -3.39
CA ALA A 267 -13.80 29.63 -2.66
C ALA A 267 -13.63 29.48 -1.14
N ASN A 268 -13.58 30.59 -0.40
CA ASN A 268 -13.65 30.57 1.06
C ASN A 268 -15.12 30.57 1.50
N ILE A 269 -15.65 29.39 1.74
CA ILE A 269 -17.02 29.16 2.18
C ILE A 269 -17.08 28.43 3.53
N GLU A 270 -18.18 28.66 4.24
CA GLU A 270 -18.64 27.81 5.34
C GLU A 270 -19.59 26.76 4.76
N SER A 271 -19.28 25.49 4.99
CA SER A 271 -20.07 24.36 4.51
C SER A 271 -20.69 23.60 5.68
N MET A 272 -21.91 23.10 5.49
CA MET A 272 -22.48 22.05 6.33
C MET A 272 -22.09 20.70 5.74
N VAL A 273 -21.21 19.98 6.44
CA VAL A 273 -20.74 18.66 6.02
C VAL A 273 -21.49 17.60 6.81
N THR A 274 -22.09 16.63 6.11
CA THR A 274 -22.69 15.44 6.71
C THR A 274 -21.90 14.21 6.29
N VAL A 275 -21.53 13.38 7.26
CA VAL A 275 -20.85 12.10 7.03
C VAL A 275 -21.73 10.96 7.51
N ILE A 276 -21.89 9.93 6.67
CA ILE A 276 -22.58 8.69 6.98
C ILE A 276 -21.54 7.63 7.33
N ILE A 277 -21.69 7.01 8.50
CA ILE A 277 -20.76 6.00 9.03
C ILE A 277 -21.56 4.92 9.76
N ASP A 278 -21.46 3.68 9.30
CA ASP A 278 -22.24 2.56 9.85
C ASP A 278 -23.76 2.90 9.90
N ASP A 279 -24.27 3.49 8.81
CA ASP A 279 -25.65 4.01 8.65
C ASP A 279 -26.06 5.19 9.58
N ASP A 280 -25.17 5.66 10.45
CA ASP A 280 -25.41 6.84 11.29
C ASP A 280 -24.97 8.14 10.58
N GLU A 281 -25.79 9.20 10.68
CA GLU A 281 -25.49 10.53 10.15
C GLU A 281 -24.89 11.47 11.20
N TYR A 282 -23.77 12.12 10.86
CA TYR A 282 -23.13 13.14 11.68
C TYR A 282 -22.91 14.42 10.86
N SER A 283 -23.38 15.56 11.36
CA SER A 283 -23.23 16.85 10.67
C SER A 283 -22.39 17.85 11.47
N PHE A 284 -21.55 18.60 10.78
CA PHE A 284 -20.73 19.66 11.37
C PHE A 284 -20.44 20.79 10.38
N HIS A 285 -20.15 21.98 10.91
CA HIS A 285 -19.70 23.10 10.11
C HIS A 285 -18.20 23.04 9.86
N LEU A 286 -17.80 23.27 8.60
CA LEU A 286 -16.41 23.34 8.19
C LEU A 286 -16.18 24.49 7.22
N ASN A 287 -15.19 25.33 7.55
CA ASN A 287 -14.65 26.30 6.61
C ASN A 287 -13.70 25.60 5.63
N SER A 288 -13.96 25.76 4.34
CA SER A 288 -13.17 25.22 3.22
C SER A 288 -11.65 25.50 3.28
N LYS A 289 -11.21 26.59 3.92
CA LYS A 289 -9.80 27.01 4.00
C LYS A 289 -9.12 26.64 5.33
N LYS A 290 -9.76 25.82 6.17
CA LYS A 290 -9.19 25.35 7.43
C LYS A 290 -8.66 23.92 7.30
N GLU A 291 -9.00 23.07 8.26
CA GLU A 291 -8.60 21.66 8.32
C GLU A 291 -9.37 20.80 7.30
N SER A 292 -8.86 19.62 6.99
CA SER A 292 -9.54 18.66 6.11
C SER A 292 -10.88 18.18 6.70
N ILE A 293 -11.76 17.63 5.88
CA ILE A 293 -13.02 17.01 6.34
C ILE A 293 -12.75 15.95 7.42
N LEU A 294 -11.73 15.10 7.22
CA LEU A 294 -11.36 14.09 8.22
C LEU A 294 -10.87 14.72 9.52
N ASP A 295 -9.98 15.71 9.46
CA ASP A 295 -9.39 16.29 10.67
C ASP A 295 -10.44 17.00 11.52
N LYS A 296 -11.37 17.71 10.87
CA LYS A 296 -12.53 18.29 11.55
C LYS A 296 -13.40 17.22 12.23
N ALA A 297 -13.72 16.14 11.52
CA ALA A 297 -14.52 15.04 12.07
C ALA A 297 -13.82 14.38 13.29
N LEU A 298 -12.50 14.17 13.21
CA LEU A 298 -11.72 13.62 14.32
C LEU A 298 -11.67 14.55 15.53
N LYS A 299 -11.54 15.86 15.30
CA LYS A 299 -11.56 16.87 16.36
C LYS A 299 -12.90 16.93 17.09
N ASP A 300 -13.99 16.64 16.38
CA ASP A 300 -15.33 16.51 16.93
C ASP A 300 -15.61 15.12 17.51
N ASN A 301 -14.58 14.26 17.61
CA ASN A 301 -14.63 12.89 18.14
C ASN A 301 -15.59 11.95 17.38
N LEU A 302 -15.77 12.20 16.07
CA LEU A 302 -16.58 11.33 15.22
C LEU A 302 -15.83 10.03 14.88
N PRO A 303 -16.53 8.90 14.70
CA PRO A 303 -15.92 7.58 14.49
C PRO A 303 -15.44 7.36 13.04
N VAL A 304 -14.85 8.38 12.40
CA VAL A 304 -14.37 8.29 11.02
C VAL A 304 -13.14 7.35 10.90
N PRO A 305 -13.08 6.48 9.87
CA PRO A 305 -11.94 5.60 9.67
C PRO A 305 -10.74 6.38 9.13
N PHE A 306 -9.55 6.13 9.71
CA PHE A 306 -8.29 6.72 9.23
C PHE A 306 -7.08 5.87 9.60
N ALA A 307 -5.97 6.11 8.88
CA ALA A 307 -4.64 5.61 9.22
C ALA A 307 -3.53 6.62 8.86
N CYS A 308 -3.19 6.80 7.58
CA CYS A 308 -2.01 7.59 7.18
C CYS A 308 -2.17 9.11 7.22
N LYS A 309 -3.40 9.62 7.01
CA LYS A 309 -3.72 11.05 6.79
C LYS A 309 -2.94 11.77 5.67
N GLY A 310 -2.25 11.04 4.80
CA GLY A 310 -1.43 11.58 3.70
C GLY A 310 -1.90 11.20 2.30
N GLY A 311 -3.14 10.75 2.14
CA GLY A 311 -3.68 10.42 0.81
C GLY A 311 -3.14 9.13 0.15
N VAL A 312 -2.48 8.25 0.91
CA VAL A 312 -1.86 7.01 0.38
C VAL A 312 -2.57 5.71 0.77
N CYS A 313 -3.23 5.67 1.93
CA CYS A 313 -3.72 4.39 2.48
C CYS A 313 -5.19 4.07 2.16
N CYS A 314 -6.00 4.93 1.54
CA CYS A 314 -7.44 4.66 1.33
C CYS A 314 -8.34 4.37 2.56
N THR A 315 -7.84 4.31 3.80
CA THR A 315 -8.68 4.02 4.98
C THR A 315 -9.80 5.06 5.20
N CYS A 316 -9.57 6.31 4.80
CA CYS A 316 -10.56 7.39 4.87
C CYS A 316 -11.39 7.56 3.58
N LYS A 317 -11.43 6.52 2.73
CA LYS A 317 -12.19 6.57 1.48
C LYS A 317 -13.68 6.73 1.79
N ALA A 318 -14.32 7.67 1.11
CA ALA A 318 -15.76 7.91 1.16
C ALA A 318 -16.28 8.23 -0.24
N GLN A 319 -17.59 8.13 -0.46
CA GLN A 319 -18.25 8.58 -1.68
C GLN A 319 -19.03 9.86 -1.43
N VAL A 320 -18.86 10.86 -2.30
CA VAL A 320 -19.69 12.08 -2.30
C VAL A 320 -21.09 11.71 -2.79
N LEU A 321 -22.09 11.96 -1.95
CA LEU A 321 -23.51 11.78 -2.27
C LEU A 321 -24.18 13.10 -2.68
N GLU A 322 -23.73 14.21 -2.10
CA GLU A 322 -24.23 15.56 -2.39
C GLU A 322 -23.09 16.58 -2.28
N GLY A 323 -23.13 17.61 -3.13
CA GLY A 323 -22.14 18.68 -3.14
C GLY A 323 -20.84 18.30 -3.85
N GLU A 324 -19.82 19.13 -3.65
CA GLU A 324 -18.51 18.96 -4.27
C GLU A 324 -17.39 19.20 -3.24
N VAL A 325 -16.27 18.52 -3.46
CA VAL A 325 -15.06 18.68 -2.65
C VAL A 325 -13.85 18.84 -3.55
N PHE A 326 -12.88 19.62 -3.08
CA PHE A 326 -11.54 19.66 -3.63
C PHE A 326 -10.67 18.66 -2.85
N MET A 327 -9.95 17.79 -3.54
CA MET A 327 -9.04 16.81 -2.95
C MET A 327 -7.60 17.21 -3.22
N GLU A 328 -6.86 17.65 -2.20
CA GLU A 328 -5.51 18.21 -2.34
C GLU A 328 -4.52 17.21 -2.95
N LYS A 329 -4.57 15.96 -2.49
CA LYS A 329 -3.65 14.90 -2.92
C LYS A 329 -4.41 13.60 -3.08
N ASN A 330 -4.07 12.86 -4.14
CA ASN A 330 -4.55 11.52 -4.37
C ASN A 330 -3.43 10.64 -4.92
N PHE A 331 -2.96 9.72 -4.08
CA PHE A 331 -1.93 8.74 -4.46
C PHE A 331 -2.45 7.30 -4.47
N ALA A 332 -3.77 7.12 -4.30
CA ALA A 332 -4.33 5.81 -3.98
C ALA A 332 -5.62 5.46 -4.73
N LEU A 333 -6.46 6.44 -5.07
CA LEU A 333 -7.67 6.22 -5.87
C LEU A 333 -7.35 6.31 -7.36
N THR A 334 -7.96 5.43 -8.14
CA THR A 334 -7.91 5.47 -9.61
C THR A 334 -8.76 6.61 -10.18
N GLU A 335 -8.51 6.98 -11.44
CA GLU A 335 -9.31 8.00 -12.14
C GLU A 335 -10.80 7.61 -12.23
N ASP A 336 -11.11 6.32 -12.44
CA ASP A 336 -12.49 5.81 -12.46
C ASP A 336 -13.17 5.93 -11.09
N GLU A 337 -12.45 5.62 -10.01
CA GLU A 337 -12.97 5.80 -8.65
C GLU A 337 -13.29 7.27 -8.37
N VAL A 338 -12.39 8.18 -8.71
CA VAL A 338 -12.62 9.62 -8.55
C VAL A 338 -13.80 10.10 -9.40
N ALA A 339 -13.91 9.64 -10.65
CA ALA A 339 -15.03 9.96 -11.53
C ALA A 339 -16.38 9.44 -11.00
N ARG A 340 -16.37 8.37 -10.21
CA ARG A 340 -17.55 7.82 -9.51
C ARG A 340 -17.86 8.50 -8.17
N GLY A 341 -17.14 9.57 -7.85
CA GLY A 341 -17.33 10.36 -6.64
C GLY A 341 -16.63 9.81 -5.40
N TYR A 342 -15.71 8.84 -5.53
CA TYR A 342 -14.88 8.41 -4.40
C TYR A 342 -13.77 9.41 -4.12
N VAL A 343 -13.56 9.70 -2.84
CA VAL A 343 -12.61 10.69 -2.35
C VAL A 343 -11.88 10.21 -1.10
N LEU A 344 -10.73 10.81 -0.80
CA LEU A 344 -9.97 10.58 0.43
C LEU A 344 -10.20 11.74 1.39
N THR A 345 -11.08 11.59 2.36
CA THR A 345 -11.55 12.72 3.19
C THR A 345 -10.45 13.40 4.01
N CYS A 346 -9.31 12.71 4.23
CA CYS A 346 -8.10 13.30 4.83
C CYS A 346 -7.43 14.37 4.00
N GLN A 347 -7.76 14.48 2.71
CA GLN A 347 -7.24 15.49 1.79
C GLN A 347 -8.38 16.34 1.20
N CYS A 348 -9.61 16.21 1.70
CA CYS A 348 -10.77 16.88 1.12
C CYS A 348 -11.17 18.15 1.85
N HIS A 349 -11.54 19.16 1.05
CA HIS A 349 -12.07 20.45 1.48
C HIS A 349 -13.38 20.72 0.73
N PRO A 350 -14.46 21.16 1.39
CA PRO A 350 -15.73 21.42 0.72
C PRO A 350 -15.62 22.60 -0.26
N THR A 351 -16.21 22.48 -1.45
CA THR A 351 -16.33 23.57 -2.44
C THR A 351 -17.77 24.05 -2.63
N THR A 352 -18.74 23.39 -1.99
CA THR A 352 -20.15 23.78 -1.91
C THR A 352 -20.60 23.99 -0.46
N ASN A 353 -21.68 24.75 -0.26
CA ASN A 353 -22.21 25.08 1.07
C ASN A 353 -22.82 23.88 1.81
N VAL A 354 -23.11 22.79 1.08
CA VAL A 354 -23.58 21.51 1.61
C VAL A 354 -22.75 20.42 0.95
N VAL A 355 -22.24 19.48 1.76
CA VAL A 355 -21.55 18.28 1.30
C VAL A 355 -22.04 17.09 2.10
N MET A 356 -22.36 15.98 1.43
CA MET A 356 -22.69 14.71 2.07
C MET A 356 -21.74 13.62 1.58
N LEU A 357 -21.15 12.87 2.51
CA LEU A 357 -20.17 11.82 2.25
C LEU A 357 -20.59 10.51 2.92
N ASN A 358 -20.47 9.39 2.21
CA ASN A 358 -20.71 8.06 2.77
C ASN A 358 -19.39 7.28 2.92
N TYR A 359 -19.06 6.86 4.14
CA TYR A 359 -17.88 6.02 4.43
C TYR A 359 -18.15 4.52 4.30
N ASP A 360 -19.40 4.08 4.15
CA ASP A 360 -19.78 2.66 4.03
C ASP A 360 -19.66 2.16 2.59
N VAL A 361 -18.44 2.30 2.03
CA VAL A 361 -18.11 2.08 0.60
C VAL A 361 -17.19 0.90 0.33
#